data_AF-A0A3S5DLN9-F1
#
_entry.id   AF-A0A3S5DLN9-F1
#
_cell.length_a   1.000
_cell.length_b   1.000
_cell.length_c   1.000
_cell.angle_alpha   90.00
_cell.angle_beta   90.00
_cell.angle_gamma   90.00
#
_symmetry.space_group_name_H-M   'P 1'
#
loop_
_entity.id
_entity.type
_entity.pdbx_description
1 polymer ?
#
loop_
_entity_poly.entity_id
_entity_poly.type
_entity_poly.pdbx_seq_one_letter_code
_entity_poly.pdbx_strand_id
1 'polypeptide(L)' 'MAAAAPGAAGHAMAQVQAAARAAQLRQFFHSHRFCGHCATPLAVSADQLGRHCPSCGQVYYPRISPP' A
#
# COMPACT_ATOMS: atom_id res chain seq x y z
N MET A 1 -27.82 -27.27 -6.17
CA MET A 1 -28.49 -25.95 -6.04
C MET A 1 -27.75 -25.18 -4.95
N ALA A 2 -26.79 -24.32 -5.31
CA ALA A 2 -26.09 -23.49 -4.35
C ALA A 2 -26.84 -22.15 -4.23
N ALA A 3 -27.46 -21.93 -3.08
CA ALA A 3 -28.15 -20.69 -2.77
C ALA A 3 -27.12 -19.55 -2.63
N ALA A 4 -27.29 -18.49 -3.42
CA ALA A 4 -26.60 -17.23 -3.18
C ALA A 4 -27.10 -16.65 -1.85
N ALA A 5 -26.17 -16.46 -0.90
CA ALA A 5 -26.49 -15.88 0.39
C ALA A 5 -27.00 -14.43 0.24
N PRO A 6 -28.04 -14.01 1.00
CA PRO A 6 -28.53 -12.65 0.98
C PRO A 6 -27.53 -11.75 1.71
N GLY A 7 -26.61 -11.17 0.94
CA GLY A 7 -25.58 -10.24 1.45
C GLY A 7 -24.66 -9.64 0.38
N ALA A 8 -24.76 -10.05 -0.89
CA ALA A 8 -23.82 -9.69 -1.95
C ALA A 8 -23.67 -8.17 -2.22
N ALA A 9 -24.71 -7.37 -1.98
CA ALA A 9 -24.67 -5.92 -2.24
C ALA A 9 -23.77 -5.13 -1.27
N GLY A 10 -23.63 -5.57 -0.02
CA GLY A 10 -22.76 -4.92 0.98
C GLY A 10 -21.27 -5.26 0.81
N HIS A 11 -20.97 -6.47 0.33
CA HIS A 11 -19.59 -6.93 0.08
C HIS A 11 -18.95 -6.21 -1.11
N ALA A 12 -19.73 -5.87 -2.14
CA ALA A 12 -19.21 -5.23 -3.35
C ALA A 12 -18.55 -3.87 -3.04
N MET A 13 -19.21 -3.01 -2.26
CA MET A 13 -18.66 -1.70 -1.87
C MET A 13 -17.46 -1.84 -0.92
N ALA A 14 -17.50 -2.81 0.01
CA ALA A 14 -16.38 -3.11 0.90
C ALA A 14 -15.13 -3.59 0.12
N GLN A 15 -15.32 -4.39 -0.94
CA GLN A 15 -14.24 -4.84 -1.80
C GLN A 15 -13.60 -3.70 -2.60
N VAL A 16 -14.38 -2.69 -3.02
CA VAL A 16 -13.86 -1.51 -3.73
C VAL A 16 -12.83 -0.75 -2.88
N GLN A 17 -13.14 -0.52 -1.60
CA GLN A 17 -12.23 0.18 -0.68
C GLN A 17 -10.92 -0.61 -0.46
N ALA A 18 -11.02 -1.92 -0.24
CA ALA A 18 -9.85 -2.78 -0.09
C ALA A 18 -8.99 -2.83 -1.36
N ALA A 19 -9.62 -2.96 -2.53
CA ALA A 19 -8.93 -2.97 -3.82
C ALA A 19 -8.22 -1.64 -4.11
N ALA A 20 -8.88 -0.51 -3.83
CA ALA A 20 -8.28 0.82 -3.98
C ALA A 20 -7.06 0.98 -3.07
N ARG A 21 -7.15 0.56 -1.80
CA ARG A 21 -6.01 0.59 -0.86
C ARG A 21 -4.86 -0.30 -1.34
N ALA A 22 -5.16 -1.51 -1.83
CA ALA A 22 -4.14 -2.41 -2.37
C ALA A 22 -3.43 -1.81 -3.59
N ALA A 23 -4.16 -1.12 -4.48
CA ALA A 23 -3.59 -0.42 -5.63
C ALA A 23 -2.64 0.72 -5.20
N GLN A 24 -3.03 1.52 -4.20
CA GLN A 24 -2.18 2.56 -3.64
C GLN A 24 -0.87 2.01 -3.05
N LEU A 25 -0.96 0.93 -2.26
CA LEU A 25 0.22 0.28 -1.67
C LEU A 25 1.14 -0.31 -2.75
N ARG A 26 0.56 -0.99 -3.75
CA ARG A 26 1.32 -1.51 -4.90
C ARG A 26 2.07 -0.38 -5.61
N GLN A 27 1.40 0.74 -5.89
CA GLN A 27 2.01 1.89 -6.54
C GLN A 27 3.15 2.48 -5.70
N PHE A 28 2.96 2.61 -4.39
CA PHE A 28 4.00 3.08 -3.49
C PHE A 28 5.25 2.19 -3.54
N PHE A 29 5.09 0.87 -3.41
CA PHE A 29 6.22 -0.06 -3.44
C PHE A 29 6.91 -0.12 -4.80
N HIS A 30 6.18 0.14 -5.89
CA HIS A 30 6.75 0.24 -7.22
C HIS A 30 7.56 1.53 -7.42
N SER A 31 7.09 2.67 -6.91
CA SER A 31 7.77 3.96 -7.09
C SER A 31 8.92 4.21 -6.10
N HIS A 32 8.88 3.61 -4.91
CA HIS A 32 9.89 3.80 -3.86
C HIS A 32 10.89 2.63 -3.81
N ARG A 33 11.47 2.27 -4.95
CA ARG A 33 12.51 1.23 -5.05
C ARG A 33 13.88 1.73 -4.59
N PHE A 34 14.15 3.01 -4.79
CA PHE A 34 15.40 3.67 -4.46
C PHE A 34 15.14 4.95 -3.65
N CYS A 35 16.11 5.34 -2.84
CA CYS A 35 16.05 6.55 -2.04
C CYS A 35 16.13 7.78 -2.95
N GLY A 36 15.14 8.67 -2.88
CA GLY A 36 15.15 9.92 -3.66
C GLY A 36 16.25 10.90 -3.24
N HIS A 37 16.89 10.69 -2.09
CA HIS A 37 17.99 11.52 -1.61
C HIS A 37 19.37 11.01 -2.07
N CYS A 38 19.66 9.71 -1.90
CA CYS A 38 21.00 9.16 -2.13
C CYS A 38 21.05 7.99 -3.13
N ALA A 39 19.95 7.68 -3.81
CA ALA A 39 19.81 6.59 -4.79
C ALA A 39 20.03 5.15 -4.28
N THR A 40 20.32 4.94 -2.99
CA THR A 40 20.46 3.60 -2.40
C THR A 40 19.14 2.81 -2.50
N PRO A 41 19.16 1.49 -2.81
CA PRO A 41 17.97 0.65 -2.74
C PRO A 41 17.30 0.73 -1.36
N LEU A 42 15.98 0.95 -1.37
CA LEU A 42 15.21 1.05 -0.12
C LEU A 42 14.86 -0.34 0.42
N ALA A 43 14.99 -0.51 1.73
CA ALA A 43 14.59 -1.71 2.45
C ALA A 43 13.12 -1.64 2.87
N VAL A 44 12.44 -2.79 2.83
CA VAL A 44 11.07 -2.93 3.34
C VAL A 44 11.12 -2.93 4.86
N SER A 45 10.22 -2.17 5.49
CA SER A 45 10.11 -2.19 6.95
C SER A 45 9.29 -3.40 7.40
N ALA A 46 9.70 -4.07 8.48
CA ALA A 46 8.99 -5.25 8.99
C ALA A 46 7.65 -4.89 9.67
N ASP A 47 7.62 -3.76 10.37
CA ASP A 47 6.53 -3.44 11.31
C ASP A 47 5.57 -2.38 10.78
N GLN A 48 5.89 -1.76 9.63
CA GLN A 48 5.16 -0.63 9.09
C GLN A 48 5.04 -0.69 7.57
N LEU A 49 3.95 -0.13 7.05
CA LEU A 49 3.73 0.06 5.62
C LEU A 49 4.60 1.24 5.13
N GLY A 50 5.92 1.07 5.16
CA GLY A 50 6.89 2.09 4.79
C GLY A 50 8.21 1.48 4.36
N ARG A 51 9.08 2.31 3.78
CA ARG A 51 10.43 1.91 3.35
C ARG A 51 11.48 2.79 3.99
N HIS A 52 12.60 2.20 4.37
CA HIS A 52 13.71 2.95 4.97
C HIS A 52 14.99 2.80 4.13
N CYS A 53 15.81 3.82 4.14
CA CYS A 53 17.11 3.81 3.49
C CYS A 53 18.18 3.37 4.50
N PRO A 54 18.90 2.26 4.27
CA PRO A 54 19.95 1.81 5.18
C PRO A 54 21.21 2.69 5.13
N SER A 55 21.37 3.51 4.09
CA SER A 55 22.55 4.38 3.91
C SER A 55 22.40 5.73 4.61
N CYS A 56 21.27 6.42 4.42
CA CYS A 56 21.06 7.78 4.94
C CYS A 56 19.96 7.89 6.00
N GLY A 57 19.28 6.78 6.36
CA GLY A 57 18.26 6.76 7.40
C GLY A 57 16.90 7.35 7.03
N GLN A 58 16.71 7.85 5.79
CA GLN A 58 15.42 8.39 5.34
C GLN A 58 14.32 7.33 5.37
N VAL A 59 13.11 7.73 5.78
CA VAL A 59 11.93 6.87 5.83
C VAL A 59 10.82 7.45 4.97
N TYR A 60 10.22 6.60 4.15
CA TYR A 60 9.16 6.95 3.21
C TYR A 60 7.88 6.19 3.55
N TYR A 61 6.75 6.90 3.49
CA TYR A 61 5.43 6.34 3.77
C TYR A 61 4.46 6.55 2.58
N PRO A 62 3.49 5.65 2.37
CA PRO A 62 2.41 5.82 1.41
C PRO A 62 1.63 7.10 1.70
N ARG A 63 1.35 7.88 0.65
CA ARG A 63 0.53 9.09 0.80
C ARG A 63 -0.92 8.72 1.09
N ILE A 64 -1.52 9.43 2.04
CA ILE A 64 -2.96 9.43 2.31
C ILE A 64 -3.41 10.87 2.05
N SER A 65 -4.29 11.06 1.07
CA SER A 65 -4.92 12.37 0.84
C SER A 65 -6.16 12.46 1.73
N PRO A 66 -6.25 13.46 2.62
CA PRO A 66 -7.48 13.71 3.36
C PRO A 66 -8.61 14.17 2.42
N PRO A 67 -9.88 13.92 2.80
CA PRO A 67 -11.06 14.45 2.11
C PRO A 67 -11.23 15.95 2.31
#